data_AF-A0AAQ4DXD1-F1
#
_entry.id   AF-A0AAQ4DXD1-F1
#
_cell.length_a   1.000
_cell.length_b   1.000
_cell.length_c   1.000
_cell.angle_alpha   90.00
_cell.angle_beta   90.00
_cell.angle_gamma   90.00
#
_symmetry.space_group_name_H-M   'P 1'
#
loop_
_entity.id
_entity.type
_entity.pdbx_description
1 polymer ?
#
loop_
_entity_poly.entity_id
_entity_poly.type
_entity_poly.pdbx_seq_one_letter_code
_entity_poly.pdbx_strand_id
1 'polypeptide(L)'
;MDNICSTGDILAAHGSKVAEYQQHRRYSVCSWKQDCSLEYQQHRRYSAAHGSKIAVRNISSTGGILAAHGSKIAVRNISSTGGILAAHGSKSAVRNISSTGDILAAHGSKIAVRNISSTGDILAAHGSKIAVKNISSTGGILAAHGSRIAVRNVSSTGDILAAHGSKIAVRNISSTGDILSCSWKQECLRNISSTGDILAAHGSKIAVRNITSNGDILVADGRKIALRNISSTGGILAAHGSKSAVRNISSTGDILAAHGSKIAVRNISSTGDILAAHGSKIAVKNISSTGGILAAHGSRIAVRNVSSTGDILAAHGSKIAVRNISSTGDILAAHGSKIAVRNITSNGDILVADGRKIALRNISSTGDILAAHGSKIAVRNISSTGDILAALGSKIPVRNISSTGDILAAHGSKIAVRNMSSTGDILAAHGSKIAVMNISSTGDILAAYGSNIAVKNISSTGDILAAYGSKSAVMNISSTGDILAAHGSNSGCSWKQLSLEFLALACIWTI
;
A
#
# COMPACT_ATOMS: atom_id res chain seq x y z
N MET A 1 27.77 -77.88 -4.52
CA MET A 1 26.46 -78.24 -5.08
C MET A 1 26.18 -77.29 -6.23
N ASP A 2 26.48 -77.81 -7.41
CA ASP A 2 25.84 -77.63 -8.72
C ASP A 2 25.65 -76.23 -9.34
N ASN A 3 26.58 -75.93 -10.26
CA ASN A 3 26.40 -75.90 -11.72
C ASN A 3 25.27 -75.08 -12.40
N ILE A 4 25.74 -74.20 -13.30
CA ILE A 4 25.45 -74.11 -14.75
C ILE A 4 24.16 -73.38 -15.23
N CYS A 5 24.38 -72.25 -15.93
CA CYS A 5 23.99 -71.96 -17.34
C CYS A 5 24.13 -70.44 -17.57
N SER A 6 25.15 -69.89 -18.26
CA SER A 6 25.60 -70.06 -19.66
C SER A 6 24.82 -69.24 -20.69
N THR A 7 25.58 -68.80 -21.70
CA THR A 7 25.28 -68.13 -22.98
C THR A 7 25.30 -66.60 -22.96
N GLY A 8 26.13 -65.91 -23.75
CA GLY A 8 27.14 -66.34 -24.73
C GLY A 8 27.61 -65.14 -25.59
N ASP A 9 28.93 -65.04 -25.74
CA ASP A 9 29.74 -64.76 -26.95
C ASP A 9 29.18 -63.78 -28.01
N ILE A 10 29.86 -62.65 -28.29
CA ILE A 10 31.00 -62.54 -29.22
C ILE A 10 30.82 -63.37 -30.50
N LEU A 11 30.28 -62.73 -31.54
CA LEU A 11 30.45 -63.13 -32.94
C LEU A 11 30.92 -61.91 -33.73
N ALA A 12 32.18 -61.97 -34.16
CA ALA A 12 32.70 -61.18 -35.27
C ALA A 12 32.41 -61.94 -36.57
N ALA A 13 31.85 -61.25 -37.56
CA ALA A 13 31.75 -61.74 -38.93
C ALA A 13 32.01 -60.59 -39.93
N HIS A 14 32.69 -60.98 -41.01
CA HIS A 14 33.31 -60.19 -42.07
C HIS A 14 32.37 -59.29 -42.90
N GLY A 15 32.88 -58.09 -43.24
CA GLY A 15 33.04 -57.62 -44.62
C GLY A 15 31.83 -57.14 -45.44
N SER A 16 31.63 -55.82 -45.49
CA SER A 16 31.24 -55.11 -46.73
C SER A 16 31.51 -53.62 -46.61
N LYS A 17 32.27 -53.05 -47.55
CA LYS A 17 32.51 -51.61 -47.69
C LYS A 17 31.18 -50.89 -47.91
N VAL A 18 30.76 -50.11 -46.91
CA VAL A 18 29.88 -48.95 -47.10
C VAL A 18 30.57 -47.80 -46.38
N ALA A 19 30.83 -46.72 -47.12
CA ALA A 19 31.41 -45.51 -46.59
C ALA A 19 30.44 -44.88 -45.60
N GLU A 20 30.65 -45.12 -44.31
CA GLU A 20 29.87 -44.50 -43.24
C GLU A 20 30.82 -43.86 -42.23
N TYR A 21 30.63 -42.56 -42.06
CA TYR A 21 31.42 -41.66 -41.25
C TYR A 21 31.31 -42.07 -39.76
N GLN A 22 32.12 -43.03 -39.32
CA GLN A 22 32.22 -43.47 -37.92
C GLN A 22 32.83 -42.36 -37.06
N GLN A 23 31.95 -41.48 -36.58
CA GLN A 23 32.25 -40.40 -35.67
C GLN A 23 32.70 -41.00 -34.31
N HIS A 24 33.99 -41.24 -34.13
CA HIS A 24 34.62 -41.78 -32.90
C HIS A 24 34.17 -41.06 -31.60
N ARG A 25 33.05 -41.45 -30.96
CA ARG A 25 32.65 -40.95 -29.64
C ARG A 25 33.57 -41.52 -28.56
N ARG A 26 34.71 -40.87 -28.31
CA ARG A 26 35.55 -41.16 -27.14
C ARG A 26 35.00 -40.41 -25.92
N TYR A 27 34.73 -41.16 -24.85
CA TYR A 27 34.31 -40.64 -23.55
C TYR A 27 35.50 -40.75 -22.58
N SER A 28 35.83 -39.67 -21.88
CA SER A 28 36.74 -39.74 -20.74
C SER A 28 35.91 -40.03 -19.49
N VAL A 29 35.93 -41.28 -19.03
CA VAL A 29 35.22 -41.75 -17.83
C VAL A 29 36.23 -42.23 -16.80
N CYS A 30 36.19 -41.66 -15.60
CA CYS A 30 36.89 -42.22 -14.43
C CYS A 30 35.86 -42.95 -13.55
N SER A 31 36.16 -44.19 -13.18
CA SER A 31 35.29 -45.07 -12.37
C SER A 31 36.12 -45.90 -11.38
N TRP A 32 35.83 -45.70 -10.09
CA TRP A 32 36.25 -46.45 -8.90
C TRP A 32 37.71 -46.38 -8.39
N LYS A 33 37.79 -46.20 -7.06
CA LYS A 33 38.93 -46.13 -6.10
C LYS A 33 39.82 -44.88 -6.12
N GLN A 34 39.57 -44.04 -5.11
CA GLN A 34 40.29 -42.84 -4.64
C GLN A 34 40.34 -41.62 -5.59
N ASP A 35 40.12 -40.44 -4.99
CA ASP A 35 40.12 -39.07 -5.54
C ASP A 35 40.20 -38.95 -7.08
N CYS A 36 39.06 -38.77 -7.76
CA CYS A 36 39.04 -38.53 -9.21
C CYS A 36 39.32 -37.06 -9.52
N SER A 37 40.41 -36.80 -10.26
CA SER A 37 40.73 -35.52 -10.88
C SER A 37 40.76 -35.64 -12.39
N LEU A 38 40.00 -34.79 -13.09
CA LEU A 38 40.13 -34.57 -14.53
C LEU A 38 40.85 -33.24 -14.74
N GLU A 39 42.02 -33.29 -15.39
CA GLU A 39 42.84 -32.14 -15.81
C GLU A 39 43.18 -32.26 -17.30
N TYR A 40 42.96 -31.17 -18.04
CA TYR A 40 43.35 -30.86 -19.43
C TYR A 40 43.42 -32.01 -20.47
N GLN A 41 42.40 -32.09 -21.34
CA GLN A 41 42.43 -32.76 -22.66
C GLN A 41 41.59 -31.91 -23.65
N GLN A 42 41.91 -31.92 -24.94
CA GLN A 42 41.08 -31.30 -25.97
C GLN A 42 40.15 -32.36 -26.59
N HIS A 43 38.84 -32.05 -26.59
CA HIS A 43 37.69 -32.75 -27.18
C HIS A 43 36.89 -33.80 -26.36
N ARG A 44 35.56 -33.52 -26.33
CA ARG A 44 34.38 -34.32 -25.91
C ARG A 44 34.05 -34.41 -24.42
N ARG A 45 32.74 -34.61 -24.17
CA ARG A 45 32.00 -34.57 -22.89
C ARG A 45 32.80 -35.19 -21.74
N TYR A 46 32.89 -34.47 -20.64
CA TYR A 46 33.62 -34.89 -19.44
C TYR A 46 32.67 -35.49 -18.41
N SER A 47 32.98 -36.69 -17.91
CA SER A 47 32.22 -37.32 -16.83
C SER A 47 33.15 -37.82 -15.73
N ALA A 48 33.04 -37.24 -14.55
CA ALA A 48 33.60 -37.78 -13.31
C ALA A 48 32.44 -38.20 -12.41
N ALA A 49 32.23 -39.51 -12.28
CA ALA A 49 31.16 -40.08 -11.50
C ALA A 49 31.74 -41.01 -10.42
N HIS A 50 31.19 -40.94 -9.21
CA HIS A 50 31.50 -41.81 -8.07
C HIS A 50 32.93 -41.71 -7.52
N GLY A 51 33.08 -41.05 -6.36
CA GLY A 51 34.36 -40.95 -5.64
C GLY A 51 34.28 -40.15 -4.34
N SER A 52 35.21 -40.35 -3.40
CA SER A 52 35.17 -39.62 -2.11
C SER A 52 35.33 -38.10 -2.32
N LYS A 53 36.21 -37.70 -3.24
CA LYS A 53 36.35 -36.33 -3.74
C LYS A 53 36.36 -36.38 -5.26
N ILE A 54 35.63 -35.46 -5.88
CA ILE A 54 35.60 -35.26 -7.32
C ILE A 54 36.06 -33.82 -7.60
N ALA A 55 37.09 -33.68 -8.41
CA ALA A 55 37.61 -32.40 -8.87
C ALA A 55 37.67 -32.36 -10.39
N VAL A 56 36.96 -31.41 -10.99
CA VAL A 56 37.00 -31.14 -12.44
C VAL A 56 37.57 -29.74 -12.62
N ARG A 57 38.75 -29.61 -13.22
CA ARG A 57 39.49 -28.34 -13.24
C ARG A 57 40.18 -28.06 -14.56
N ASN A 58 40.28 -26.77 -14.90
CA ASN A 58 41.10 -26.26 -16.01
C ASN A 58 40.73 -26.92 -17.35
N ILE A 59 39.45 -26.91 -17.69
CA ILE A 59 38.92 -27.54 -18.91
C ILE A 59 38.46 -26.46 -19.89
N SER A 60 38.82 -26.64 -21.16
CA SER A 60 38.19 -25.97 -22.30
C SER A 60 37.50 -27.02 -23.17
N SER A 61 36.18 -26.90 -23.37
CA SER A 61 35.34 -27.96 -23.95
C SER A 61 34.24 -27.40 -24.85
N THR A 62 33.87 -28.15 -25.89
CA THR A 62 32.61 -27.90 -26.63
C THR A 62 31.45 -28.78 -26.15
N GLY A 63 31.74 -29.77 -25.31
CA GLY A 63 30.76 -30.70 -24.74
C GLY A 63 30.42 -30.38 -23.29
N GLY A 64 29.32 -30.95 -22.79
CA GLY A 64 28.92 -30.82 -21.40
C GLY A 64 29.87 -31.48 -20.40
N ILE A 65 29.79 -31.04 -19.15
CA ILE A 65 30.59 -31.52 -18.03
C ILE A 65 29.67 -32.11 -16.96
N LEU A 66 29.98 -33.30 -16.49
CA LEU A 66 29.27 -34.01 -15.44
C LEU A 66 30.22 -34.35 -14.29
N ALA A 67 29.88 -33.91 -13.08
CA ALA A 67 30.54 -34.27 -11.84
C ALA A 67 29.49 -34.71 -10.81
N ALA A 68 29.41 -36.01 -10.50
CA ALA A 68 28.32 -36.55 -9.68
C ALA A 68 28.73 -37.64 -8.67
N HIS A 69 27.92 -37.80 -7.62
CA HIS A 69 28.06 -38.87 -6.62
C HIS A 69 29.39 -38.89 -5.86
N GLY A 70 29.79 -37.74 -5.30
CA GLY A 70 30.99 -37.68 -4.45
C GLY A 70 30.84 -36.83 -3.20
N SER A 71 31.47 -37.21 -2.08
CA SER A 71 31.27 -36.50 -0.80
C SER A 71 31.66 -35.02 -0.87
N LYS A 72 32.63 -34.68 -1.71
CA LYS A 72 33.03 -33.31 -2.06
C LYS A 72 33.18 -33.20 -3.58
N ILE A 73 32.42 -32.30 -4.21
CA ILE A 73 32.49 -32.01 -5.64
C ILE A 73 33.01 -30.58 -5.84
N ALA A 74 34.03 -30.41 -6.66
CA ALA A 74 34.59 -29.11 -7.04
C ALA A 74 34.78 -29.02 -8.55
N VAL A 75 33.95 -28.22 -9.22
CA VAL A 75 34.07 -27.88 -10.65
C VAL A 75 34.61 -26.46 -10.75
N ARG A 76 35.81 -26.27 -11.33
CA ARG A 76 36.49 -24.97 -11.34
C ARG A 76 37.23 -24.65 -12.63
N ASN A 77 37.31 -23.37 -12.98
CA ASN A 77 38.13 -22.86 -14.09
C ASN A 77 37.76 -23.59 -15.39
N ILE A 78 36.51 -23.43 -15.82
CA ILE A 78 35.96 -24.10 -17.00
C ILE A 78 35.58 -23.05 -18.04
N SER A 79 35.93 -23.32 -19.30
CA SER A 79 35.32 -22.69 -20.48
C SER A 79 34.58 -23.77 -21.27
N SER A 80 33.26 -23.67 -21.42
CA SER A 80 32.46 -24.74 -22.04
C SER A 80 31.29 -24.22 -22.87
N THR A 81 31.12 -24.68 -24.11
CA THR A 81 29.87 -24.40 -24.85
C THR A 81 28.71 -25.31 -24.45
N GLY A 82 28.99 -26.39 -23.71
CA GLY A 82 27.96 -27.31 -23.19
C GLY A 82 27.61 -27.04 -21.73
N GLY A 83 26.47 -27.57 -21.29
CA GLY A 83 26.01 -27.45 -19.91
C GLY A 83 26.89 -28.18 -18.88
N ILE A 84 26.80 -27.75 -17.62
CA ILE A 84 27.63 -28.23 -16.51
C ILE A 84 26.73 -28.73 -15.38
N LEU A 85 26.90 -29.98 -14.98
CA LEU A 85 26.16 -30.63 -13.89
C LEU A 85 27.12 -31.03 -12.75
N ALA A 86 26.86 -30.52 -11.55
CA ALA A 86 27.54 -30.86 -10.31
C ALA A 86 26.53 -31.32 -9.24
N ALA A 87 26.31 -32.63 -9.08
CA ALA A 87 25.20 -33.15 -8.29
C ALA A 87 25.56 -34.28 -7.32
N HIS A 88 24.70 -34.53 -6.33
CA HIS A 88 24.80 -35.65 -5.37
C HIS A 88 26.13 -35.66 -4.60
N GLY A 89 26.49 -34.53 -4.00
CA GLY A 89 27.66 -34.45 -3.13
C GLY A 89 27.40 -33.74 -1.83
N SER A 90 27.96 -34.22 -0.73
CA SER A 90 27.75 -33.60 0.59
C SER A 90 28.16 -32.12 0.58
N LYS A 91 29.17 -31.74 -0.21
CA LYS A 91 29.55 -30.35 -0.51
C LYS A 91 29.82 -30.18 -2.00
N SER A 92 29.14 -29.25 -2.66
CA SER A 92 29.32 -28.95 -4.09
C SER A 92 29.76 -27.50 -4.29
N ALA A 93 30.83 -27.29 -5.05
CA ALA A 93 31.34 -25.97 -5.39
C ALA A 93 31.59 -25.85 -6.90
N VAL A 94 30.83 -25.00 -7.57
CA VAL A 94 30.98 -24.64 -8.99
C VAL A 94 31.51 -23.21 -9.07
N ARG A 95 32.71 -23.00 -9.60
CA ARG A 95 33.36 -21.67 -9.57
C ARG A 95 34.18 -21.33 -10.81
N ASN A 96 34.24 -20.05 -11.16
CA ASN A 96 35.08 -19.54 -12.25
C ASN A 96 34.74 -20.27 -13.56
N ILE A 97 33.51 -20.10 -14.01
CA ILE A 97 32.98 -20.77 -15.20
C ILE A 97 32.62 -19.71 -16.24
N SER A 98 33.02 -19.95 -17.47
CA SER A 98 32.45 -19.32 -18.66
C SER A 98 31.71 -20.39 -19.45
N SER A 99 30.40 -20.26 -19.66
CA SER A 99 29.64 -21.25 -20.42
C SER A 99 28.55 -20.65 -21.29
N THR A 100 28.21 -21.33 -22.38
CA THR A 100 26.99 -21.02 -23.14
C THR A 100 25.81 -21.93 -22.81
N GLY A 101 26.03 -22.96 -22.00
CA GLY A 101 24.98 -23.90 -21.58
C GLY A 101 24.55 -23.70 -20.14
N ASP A 102 23.55 -24.46 -19.73
CA ASP A 102 23.00 -24.40 -18.38
C ASP A 102 23.96 -24.93 -17.33
N ILE A 103 23.90 -24.39 -16.13
CA ILE A 103 24.74 -24.78 -14.99
C ILE A 103 23.84 -25.24 -13.85
N LEU A 104 23.95 -26.52 -13.51
CA LEU A 104 23.18 -27.16 -12.44
C LEU A 104 24.11 -27.61 -11.29
N ALA A 105 23.86 -27.11 -10.10
CA ALA A 105 24.47 -27.58 -8.85
C ALA A 105 23.41 -28.05 -7.86
N ALA A 106 23.29 -29.36 -7.63
CA ALA A 106 22.18 -29.93 -6.88
C ALA A 106 22.59 -30.96 -5.82
N HIS A 107 21.67 -31.25 -4.91
CA HIS A 107 21.74 -32.33 -3.91
C HIS A 107 23.04 -32.33 -3.09
N GLY A 108 23.10 -31.44 -2.09
CA GLY A 108 24.26 -31.39 -1.20
C GLY A 108 24.05 -30.55 0.05
N SER A 109 24.66 -30.92 1.18
CA SER A 109 24.51 -30.15 2.42
C SER A 109 24.94 -28.68 2.26
N LYS A 110 25.94 -28.40 1.43
CA LYS A 110 26.41 -27.04 1.10
C LYS A 110 26.64 -26.93 -0.40
N ILE A 111 25.98 -25.97 -1.04
CA ILE A 111 26.12 -25.67 -2.47
C ILE A 111 26.63 -24.24 -2.63
N ALA A 112 27.69 -24.05 -3.42
CA ALA A 112 28.26 -22.75 -3.71
C ALA A 112 28.52 -22.60 -5.22
N VAL A 113 27.73 -21.75 -5.88
CA VAL A 113 27.87 -21.37 -7.30
C VAL A 113 28.40 -19.94 -7.35
N ARG A 114 29.62 -19.74 -7.88
CA ARG A 114 30.28 -18.43 -7.78
C ARG A 114 31.12 -18.04 -8.99
N ASN A 115 31.18 -16.76 -9.33
CA ASN A 115 32.02 -16.24 -10.42
C ASN A 115 31.71 -16.97 -11.73
N ILE A 116 30.47 -16.79 -12.21
CA ILE A 116 29.97 -17.45 -13.41
C ILE A 116 29.61 -16.39 -14.45
N SER A 117 30.02 -16.63 -15.69
CA SER A 117 29.48 -15.97 -16.88
C SER A 117 28.78 -17.05 -17.70
N SER A 118 27.47 -16.94 -17.89
CA SER A 118 26.65 -17.95 -18.59
C SER A 118 25.74 -17.30 -19.61
N THR A 119 25.43 -17.97 -20.71
CA THR A 119 24.23 -17.65 -21.51
C THR A 119 23.02 -18.52 -21.19
N GLY A 120 23.24 -19.69 -20.57
CA GLY A 120 22.18 -20.59 -20.12
C GLY A 120 21.75 -20.32 -18.68
N ASP A 121 20.75 -21.08 -18.24
CA ASP A 121 20.15 -20.99 -16.91
C ASP A 121 21.10 -21.49 -15.83
N ILE A 122 20.97 -20.93 -14.62
CA ILE A 122 21.77 -21.34 -13.46
C ILE A 122 20.86 -21.82 -12.34
N LEU A 123 20.98 -23.10 -12.01
CA LEU A 123 20.17 -23.76 -11.00
C LEU A 123 21.03 -24.26 -9.82
N ALA A 124 20.69 -23.84 -8.62
CA ALA A 124 21.28 -24.31 -7.37
C ALA A 124 20.21 -24.80 -6.39
N ALA A 125 20.07 -26.12 -6.21
CA ALA A 125 18.91 -26.69 -5.51
C ALA A 125 19.24 -27.82 -4.52
N HIS A 126 18.30 -28.09 -3.60
CA HIS A 126 18.35 -29.21 -2.64
C HIS A 126 19.62 -29.22 -1.78
N GLY A 127 19.88 -28.10 -1.09
CA GLY A 127 20.99 -28.04 -0.16
C GLY A 127 20.73 -27.24 1.09
N SER A 128 21.22 -27.72 2.24
CA SER A 128 20.93 -27.06 3.53
C SER A 128 21.39 -25.59 3.54
N LYS A 129 22.50 -25.29 2.85
CA LYS A 129 23.01 -23.92 2.63
C LYS A 129 23.34 -23.75 1.14
N ILE A 130 22.69 -22.80 0.50
CA ILE A 130 22.90 -22.46 -0.92
C ILE A 130 23.43 -21.02 -1.01
N ALA A 131 24.51 -20.84 -1.76
CA ALA A 131 25.10 -19.53 -2.05
C ALA A 131 25.36 -19.38 -3.55
N VAL A 132 24.63 -18.46 -4.19
CA VAL A 132 24.81 -18.05 -5.59
C VAL A 132 25.38 -16.65 -5.58
N LYS A 133 26.60 -16.44 -6.10
CA LYS A 133 27.30 -15.15 -5.97
C LYS A 133 28.14 -14.76 -7.18
N ASN A 134 28.16 -13.48 -7.53
CA ASN A 134 28.98 -12.95 -8.63
C ASN A 134 28.66 -13.68 -9.93
N ILE A 135 27.44 -13.47 -10.42
CA ILE A 135 26.92 -14.14 -11.61
C ILE A 135 26.58 -13.08 -12.65
N SER A 136 26.96 -13.34 -13.89
CA SER A 136 26.42 -12.68 -15.09
C SER A 136 25.78 -13.75 -15.96
N SER A 137 24.48 -13.65 -16.21
CA SER A 137 23.71 -14.64 -16.97
C SER A 137 22.80 -13.97 -17.98
N THR A 138 22.56 -14.60 -19.14
CA THR A 138 21.39 -14.25 -19.96
C THR A 138 20.18 -15.14 -19.66
N GLY A 139 20.40 -16.34 -19.13
CA GLY A 139 19.34 -17.22 -18.64
C GLY A 139 18.86 -16.84 -17.24
N GLY A 140 17.79 -17.51 -16.80
CA GLY A 140 17.22 -17.39 -15.47
C GLY A 140 18.11 -18.01 -14.38
N ILE A 141 17.86 -17.61 -13.13
CA ILE A 141 18.63 -18.05 -11.96
C ILE A 141 17.68 -18.56 -10.88
N LEU A 142 17.81 -19.84 -10.54
CA LEU A 142 17.01 -20.50 -9.52
C LEU A 142 17.87 -20.98 -8.36
N ALA A 143 17.55 -20.54 -7.15
CA ALA A 143 18.11 -21.03 -5.90
C ALA A 143 17.00 -21.54 -4.97
N ALA A 144 16.87 -22.86 -4.79
CA ALA A 144 15.69 -23.45 -4.13
C ALA A 144 16.00 -24.58 -3.14
N HIS A 145 15.03 -24.88 -2.27
CA HIS A 145 15.06 -26.01 -1.34
C HIS A 145 16.29 -26.02 -0.42
N GLY A 146 16.53 -24.92 0.29
CA GLY A 146 17.61 -24.83 1.25
C GLY A 146 17.27 -24.08 2.51
N SER A 147 17.68 -24.58 3.68
CA SER A 147 17.39 -23.93 4.97
C SER A 147 17.88 -22.47 5.01
N ARG A 148 18.98 -22.18 4.31
CA ARG A 148 19.52 -20.83 4.11
C ARG A 148 19.92 -20.64 2.64
N ILE A 149 19.35 -19.64 2.00
CA ILE A 149 19.62 -19.27 0.60
C ILE A 149 20.16 -17.84 0.54
N ALA A 150 21.26 -17.64 -0.18
CA ALA A 150 21.82 -16.32 -0.42
C ALA A 150 22.17 -16.14 -1.90
N VAL A 151 21.47 -15.22 -2.57
CA VAL A 151 21.72 -14.81 -3.95
C VAL A 151 22.29 -13.39 -3.91
N ARG A 152 23.52 -13.18 -4.39
CA ARG A 152 24.20 -11.88 -4.25
C ARG A 152 25.06 -11.49 -5.44
N ASN A 153 25.06 -10.21 -5.80
CA ASN A 153 25.87 -9.66 -6.90
C ASN A 153 25.59 -10.44 -8.19
N VAL A 154 24.36 -10.30 -8.68
CA VAL A 154 23.87 -11.02 -9.85
C VAL A 154 23.37 -10.02 -10.88
N SER A 155 23.78 -10.21 -12.12
CA SER A 155 23.19 -9.57 -13.30
C SER A 155 22.59 -10.66 -14.18
N SER A 156 21.31 -10.55 -14.52
CA SER A 156 20.55 -11.52 -15.30
C SER A 156 19.70 -10.82 -16.35
N THR A 157 19.51 -11.43 -17.54
CA THR A 157 18.39 -11.03 -18.41
C THR A 157 17.14 -11.88 -18.21
N GLY A 158 17.27 -13.05 -17.57
CA GLY A 158 16.13 -13.89 -17.18
C GLY A 158 15.70 -13.67 -15.73
N ASP A 159 14.63 -14.36 -15.34
CA ASP A 159 14.06 -14.28 -13.99
C ASP A 159 14.99 -14.79 -12.91
N ILE A 160 14.81 -14.30 -11.69
CA ILE A 160 15.57 -14.73 -10.50
C ILE A 160 14.60 -15.22 -9.43
N LEU A 161 14.66 -16.51 -9.14
CA LEU A 161 13.81 -17.16 -8.15
C LEU A 161 14.64 -17.69 -6.97
N ALA A 162 14.29 -17.26 -5.75
CA ALA A 162 14.86 -17.76 -4.51
C ALA A 162 13.78 -18.30 -3.56
N ALA A 163 13.65 -19.62 -3.48
CA ALA A 163 12.43 -20.26 -2.96
C ALA A 163 12.67 -21.38 -1.92
N HIS A 164 11.62 -21.72 -1.17
CA HIS A 164 11.57 -22.84 -0.22
C HIS A 164 12.70 -22.83 0.82
N GLY A 165 13.07 -21.64 1.30
CA GLY A 165 14.09 -21.48 2.34
C GLY A 165 13.54 -21.01 3.68
N SER A 166 14.13 -21.48 4.78
CA SER A 166 13.78 -20.90 6.09
C SER A 166 14.28 -19.47 6.21
N LYS A 167 15.45 -19.16 5.63
CA LYS A 167 16.00 -17.81 5.54
C LYS A 167 16.51 -17.54 4.14
N ILE A 168 16.00 -16.49 3.51
CA ILE A 168 16.41 -16.07 2.17
C ILE A 168 16.94 -14.63 2.20
N ALA A 169 18.04 -14.41 1.49
CA ALA A 169 18.60 -13.09 1.27
C ALA A 169 19.00 -12.90 -0.20
N VAL A 170 18.31 -11.98 -0.88
CA VAL A 170 18.55 -11.58 -2.27
C VAL A 170 19.09 -10.15 -2.25
N ARG A 171 20.34 -9.95 -2.71
CA ARG A 171 21.01 -8.64 -2.58
C ARG A 171 21.88 -8.25 -3.76
N ASN A 172 21.88 -6.98 -4.11
CA ASN A 172 22.69 -6.43 -5.21
C ASN A 172 22.40 -7.18 -6.50
N ILE A 173 21.17 -7.02 -6.99
CA ILE A 173 20.65 -7.70 -8.16
C ILE A 173 20.32 -6.66 -9.23
N SER A 174 20.66 -6.98 -10.47
CA SER A 174 20.14 -6.33 -11.68
C SER A 174 19.51 -7.41 -12.54
N SER A 175 18.23 -7.26 -12.89
CA SER A 175 17.49 -8.22 -13.71
C SER A 175 16.67 -7.50 -14.77
N THR A 176 16.51 -8.10 -15.96
CA THR A 176 15.42 -7.70 -16.86
C THR A 176 14.16 -8.56 -16.70
N GLY A 177 14.29 -9.75 -16.11
CA GLY A 177 13.16 -10.59 -15.73
C GLY A 177 12.65 -10.31 -14.32
N ASP A 178 11.63 -11.06 -13.91
CA ASP A 178 11.00 -10.96 -12.60
C ASP A 178 11.91 -11.47 -11.49
N ILE A 179 11.67 -10.99 -10.26
CA ILE A 179 12.39 -11.44 -9.07
C ILE A 179 11.40 -11.95 -8.04
N LEU A 180 11.42 -13.27 -7.84
CA LEU A 180 10.52 -13.96 -6.93
C LEU A 180 11.30 -14.50 -5.74
N SER A 181 10.78 -14.27 -4.53
CA SER A 181 11.29 -14.88 -3.33
C SER A 181 10.18 -15.36 -2.40
N CYS A 182 10.35 -16.57 -1.87
CA CYS A 182 9.41 -17.14 -0.91
C CYS A 182 10.14 -17.89 0.20
N SER A 183 9.86 -17.50 1.44
CA SER A 183 10.54 -18.04 2.62
C SER A 183 9.59 -18.39 3.74
N TRP A 184 10.00 -19.25 4.67
CA TRP A 184 9.15 -19.65 5.80
C TRP A 184 9.32 -18.76 7.05
N LYS A 185 10.55 -18.26 7.32
CA LYS A 185 10.84 -17.49 8.55
C LYS A 185 11.31 -16.06 8.27
N GLN A 186 12.29 -15.88 7.38
CA GLN A 186 12.92 -14.58 7.17
C GLN A 186 13.29 -14.35 5.72
N GLU A 187 12.94 -13.17 5.24
CA GLU A 187 13.24 -12.72 3.89
C GLU A 187 13.84 -11.32 3.90
N CYS A 188 14.83 -11.12 3.04
CA CYS A 188 15.44 -9.80 2.84
C CYS A 188 15.81 -9.61 1.37
N LEU A 189 15.11 -8.68 0.73
CA LEU A 189 15.43 -8.15 -0.59
C LEU A 189 16.08 -6.78 -0.40
N ARG A 190 17.27 -6.58 -0.98
CA ARG A 190 17.99 -5.31 -0.82
C ARG A 190 18.84 -4.92 -2.02
N ASN A 191 18.76 -3.67 -2.45
CA ASN A 191 19.54 -3.13 -3.56
C ASN A 191 19.26 -3.95 -4.82
N ILE A 192 18.04 -3.84 -5.33
CA ILE A 192 17.57 -4.59 -6.50
C ILE A 192 17.09 -3.59 -7.55
N SER A 193 17.49 -3.80 -8.79
CA SER A 193 16.93 -3.16 -9.97
C SER A 193 16.34 -4.24 -10.88
N SER A 194 15.07 -4.09 -11.26
CA SER A 194 14.36 -5.02 -12.14
C SER A 194 13.57 -4.26 -13.20
N THR A 195 13.45 -4.80 -14.42
CA THR A 195 12.40 -4.33 -15.34
C THR A 195 11.11 -5.12 -15.18
N GLY A 196 11.16 -6.34 -14.66
CA GLY A 196 9.99 -7.15 -14.31
C GLY A 196 9.49 -6.90 -12.88
N ASP A 197 8.51 -7.69 -12.47
CA ASP A 197 7.86 -7.65 -11.16
C ASP A 197 8.77 -8.17 -10.05
N ILE A 198 8.47 -7.77 -8.82
CA ILE A 198 9.16 -8.24 -7.62
C ILE A 198 8.17 -8.77 -6.60
N LEU A 199 8.24 -10.07 -6.32
CA LEU A 199 7.38 -10.77 -5.37
C LEU A 199 8.16 -11.29 -4.16
N ALA A 200 7.66 -11.01 -2.95
CA ALA A 200 8.21 -11.51 -1.68
C ALA A 200 7.09 -12.06 -0.78
N ALA A 201 7.09 -13.37 -0.48
CA ALA A 201 5.96 -14.03 0.16
C ALA A 201 6.30 -15.03 1.30
N HIS A 202 5.30 -15.28 2.17
CA HIS A 202 5.22 -16.34 3.19
C HIS A 202 6.21 -16.28 4.39
N GLY A 203 7.02 -15.22 4.51
CA GLY A 203 8.03 -15.11 5.57
C GLY A 203 7.50 -14.48 6.87
N SER A 204 7.78 -15.08 8.04
CA SER A 204 7.42 -14.44 9.33
C SER A 204 7.95 -12.99 9.49
N LYS A 205 9.06 -12.65 8.83
CA LYS A 205 9.58 -11.29 8.70
C LYS A 205 10.05 -11.07 7.26
N ILE A 206 9.45 -10.12 6.56
CA ILE A 206 9.83 -9.72 5.20
C ILE A 206 10.33 -8.27 5.22
N ALA A 207 11.52 -8.04 4.69
CA ALA A 207 12.11 -6.71 4.56
C ALA A 207 12.56 -6.46 3.12
N VAL A 208 11.92 -5.50 2.45
CA VAL A 208 12.17 -5.10 1.06
C VAL A 208 12.69 -3.66 1.07
N ARG A 209 13.93 -3.45 0.62
CA ARG A 209 14.61 -2.14 0.79
C ARG A 209 15.48 -1.74 -0.39
N ASN A 210 15.45 -0.47 -0.77
CA ASN A 210 16.26 0.08 -1.86
C ASN A 210 16.00 -0.71 -3.16
N ILE A 211 14.79 -0.59 -3.67
CA ILE A 211 14.33 -1.32 -4.86
C ILE A 211 13.92 -0.31 -5.92
N THR A 212 14.31 -0.59 -7.16
CA THR A 212 13.78 0.07 -8.36
C THR A 212 13.19 -1.01 -9.26
N SER A 213 11.95 -0.83 -9.72
CA SER A 213 11.25 -1.79 -10.58
C SER A 213 10.50 -1.06 -11.69
N ASN A 214 10.43 -1.63 -12.90
CA ASN A 214 9.44 -1.18 -13.87
C ASN A 214 8.12 -1.97 -13.76
N GLY A 215 8.14 -3.11 -13.07
CA GLY A 215 6.95 -3.88 -12.73
C GLY A 215 6.40 -3.60 -11.33
N ASP A 216 5.37 -4.33 -10.99
CA ASP A 216 4.71 -4.33 -9.68
C ASP A 216 5.62 -4.86 -8.57
N ILE A 217 5.37 -4.42 -7.34
CA ILE A 217 6.05 -4.92 -6.15
C ILE A 217 5.03 -5.47 -5.17
N LEU A 218 5.02 -6.79 -5.04
CA LEU A 218 4.04 -7.53 -4.26
C LEU A 218 4.70 -8.16 -3.02
N VAL A 219 4.22 -7.80 -1.83
CA VAL A 219 4.73 -8.36 -0.57
C VAL A 219 3.58 -8.84 0.30
N ALA A 220 3.52 -10.15 0.53
CA ALA A 220 2.37 -10.79 1.18
C ALA A 220 2.76 -11.81 2.26
N ASP A 221 1.79 -12.17 3.09
CA ASP A 221 1.83 -13.29 4.04
C ASP A 221 2.98 -13.26 5.04
N GLY A 222 3.33 -12.07 5.53
CA GLY A 222 4.39 -11.90 6.51
C GLY A 222 3.92 -11.27 7.81
N ARG A 223 4.10 -11.95 8.94
CA ARG A 223 3.73 -11.40 10.28
C ARG A 223 4.29 -9.99 10.53
N LYS A 224 5.47 -9.68 9.97
CA LYS A 224 6.02 -8.31 9.90
C LYS A 224 6.50 -8.02 8.48
N ILE A 225 5.90 -7.03 7.83
CA ILE A 225 6.27 -6.53 6.50
C ILE A 225 6.84 -5.12 6.62
N ALA A 226 7.99 -4.88 5.99
CA ALA A 226 8.62 -3.57 5.91
C ALA A 226 9.13 -3.27 4.50
N LEU A 227 8.50 -2.30 3.84
CA LEU A 227 8.90 -1.74 2.55
C LEU A 227 9.54 -0.38 2.80
N ARG A 228 10.75 -0.15 2.28
CA ARG A 228 11.45 1.13 2.45
C ARG A 228 12.33 1.52 1.28
N ASN A 229 12.23 2.78 0.84
CA ASN A 229 13.03 3.33 -0.26
C ASN A 229 12.79 2.52 -1.53
N ILE A 230 11.60 2.64 -2.10
CA ILE A 230 11.18 1.90 -3.29
C ILE A 230 10.72 2.89 -4.35
N SER A 231 11.13 2.65 -5.58
CA SER A 231 10.60 3.30 -6.78
C SER A 231 10.03 2.23 -7.70
N SER A 232 8.80 2.38 -8.17
CA SER A 232 8.21 1.47 -9.15
C SER A 232 7.36 2.22 -10.17
N THR A 233 7.31 1.76 -11.42
CA THR A 233 6.27 2.23 -12.36
C THR A 233 4.98 1.42 -12.27
N GLY A 234 5.01 0.25 -11.63
CA GLY A 234 3.84 -0.53 -11.27
C GLY A 234 3.27 -0.18 -9.90
N GLY A 235 2.24 -0.92 -9.51
CA GLY A 235 1.61 -0.88 -8.20
C GLY A 235 2.46 -1.53 -7.10
N ILE A 236 2.15 -1.19 -5.85
CA ILE A 236 2.87 -1.70 -4.68
C ILE A 236 1.88 -2.24 -3.66
N LEU A 237 1.96 -3.54 -3.39
CA LEU A 237 1.13 -4.25 -2.42
C LEU A 237 1.93 -4.69 -1.19
N ALA A 238 1.39 -4.38 -0.01
CA ALA A 238 1.85 -4.90 1.28
C ALA A 238 0.65 -5.48 2.07
N ALA A 239 0.39 -6.78 1.92
CA ALA A 239 -0.82 -7.42 2.43
C ALA A 239 -0.55 -8.53 3.47
N HIS A 240 -1.60 -8.87 4.23
CA HIS A 240 -1.63 -10.02 5.16
C HIS A 240 -0.52 -10.04 6.20
N GLY A 241 -0.12 -8.87 6.69
CA GLY A 241 0.90 -8.74 7.72
C GLY A 241 0.37 -8.22 9.04
N SER A 242 0.60 -8.93 10.15
CA SER A 242 0.17 -8.44 11.46
C SER A 242 0.72 -7.03 11.77
N LYS A 243 1.89 -6.67 11.23
CA LYS A 243 2.42 -5.30 11.22
C LYS A 243 3.00 -4.98 9.84
N SER A 244 2.46 -3.96 9.20
CA SER A 244 2.92 -3.48 7.87
C SER A 244 3.41 -2.04 7.97
N ALA A 245 4.61 -1.80 7.45
CA ALA A 245 5.21 -0.48 7.37
C ALA A 245 5.68 -0.20 5.93
N VAL A 246 5.05 0.75 5.27
CA VAL A 246 5.34 1.20 3.91
C VAL A 246 5.87 2.63 3.99
N ARG A 247 7.14 2.84 3.59
CA ARG A 247 7.84 4.11 3.84
C ARG A 247 8.75 4.55 2.70
N ASN A 248 8.76 5.85 2.39
CA ASN A 248 9.65 6.44 1.37
C ASN A 248 9.47 5.71 0.03
N ILE A 249 8.30 5.85 -0.56
CA ILE A 249 7.92 5.17 -1.79
C ILE A 249 7.57 6.21 -2.85
N SER A 250 8.01 5.95 -4.07
CA SER A 250 7.54 6.62 -5.29
C SER A 250 6.93 5.56 -6.20
N SER A 251 5.71 5.76 -6.68
CA SER A 251 5.07 4.84 -7.62
C SER A 251 4.27 5.60 -8.68
N THR A 252 4.15 5.06 -9.90
CA THR A 252 3.13 5.53 -10.84
C THR A 252 1.83 4.72 -10.78
N GLY A 253 1.84 3.59 -10.09
CA GLY A 253 0.64 2.79 -9.83
C GLY A 253 0.01 3.06 -8.47
N ASP A 254 -0.90 2.17 -8.09
CA ASP A 254 -1.59 2.19 -6.80
C ASP A 254 -0.71 1.63 -5.68
N ILE A 255 -0.91 2.11 -4.46
CA ILE A 255 -0.22 1.62 -3.27
C ILE A 255 -1.25 1.09 -2.27
N LEU A 256 -1.23 -0.22 -2.06
CA LEU A 256 -2.12 -0.93 -1.16
C LEU A 256 -1.38 -1.49 0.06
N ALA A 257 -1.78 -1.07 1.26
CA ALA A 257 -1.36 -1.66 2.53
C ALA A 257 -2.57 -2.21 3.29
N ALA A 258 -2.77 -3.53 3.26
CA ALA A 258 -3.99 -4.15 3.77
C ALA A 258 -3.74 -5.26 4.80
N HIS A 259 -4.78 -5.54 5.59
CA HIS A 259 -4.87 -6.67 6.51
C HIS A 259 -3.72 -6.76 7.52
N GLY A 260 -3.85 -6.06 8.65
CA GLY A 260 -2.84 -6.08 9.70
C GLY A 260 -3.20 -5.34 10.98
N SER A 261 -2.82 -5.87 12.15
CA SER A 261 -3.10 -5.18 13.43
C SER A 261 -2.57 -3.74 13.51
N LYS A 262 -1.48 -3.45 12.79
CA LYS A 262 -0.90 -2.10 12.67
C LYS A 262 -0.42 -1.86 11.25
N ILE A 263 -0.93 -0.80 10.62
CA ILE A 263 -0.58 -0.35 9.28
C ILE A 263 -0.04 1.08 9.37
N ALA A 264 1.14 1.30 8.80
CA ALA A 264 1.76 2.62 8.73
C ALA A 264 2.26 2.91 7.31
N VAL A 265 1.62 3.88 6.65
CA VAL A 265 1.95 4.35 5.30
C VAL A 265 2.48 5.77 5.42
N ARG A 266 3.75 5.99 5.02
CA ARG A 266 4.42 7.28 5.28
C ARG A 266 5.38 7.72 4.18
N ASN A 267 5.41 9.02 3.90
CA ASN A 267 6.33 9.62 2.93
C ASN A 267 6.18 8.93 1.57
N ILE A 268 5.02 9.11 0.97
CA ILE A 268 4.65 8.46 -0.30
C ILE A 268 4.36 9.53 -1.34
N SER A 269 4.84 9.29 -2.56
CA SER A 269 4.44 10.00 -3.77
C SER A 269 3.87 8.96 -4.74
N SER A 270 2.62 9.11 -5.17
CA SER A 270 2.00 8.22 -6.16
C SER A 270 1.26 8.99 -7.24
N THR A 271 1.14 8.43 -8.44
CA THR A 271 0.11 8.88 -9.38
C THR A 271 -1.19 8.07 -9.28
N GLY A 272 -1.13 6.84 -8.76
CA GLY A 272 -2.32 6.04 -8.46
C GLY A 272 -2.96 6.36 -7.10
N ASP A 273 -3.89 5.48 -6.73
CA ASP A 273 -4.61 5.51 -5.46
C ASP A 273 -3.75 4.97 -4.30
N ILE A 274 -4.04 5.42 -3.08
CA ILE A 274 -3.39 4.93 -1.87
C ILE A 274 -4.42 4.39 -0.89
N LEU A 275 -4.38 3.08 -0.65
CA LEU A 275 -5.32 2.37 0.19
C LEU A 275 -4.61 1.77 1.42
N ALA A 276 -5.11 2.11 2.61
CA ALA A 276 -4.70 1.53 3.89
C ALA A 276 -5.90 0.99 4.67
N ALA A 277 -6.12 -0.32 4.67
CA ALA A 277 -7.37 -0.91 5.16
C ALA A 277 -7.20 -2.14 6.07
N HIS A 278 -8.26 -2.46 6.81
CA HIS A 278 -8.38 -3.66 7.65
C HIS A 278 -7.27 -3.79 8.70
N GLY A 279 -7.10 -2.76 9.52
CA GLY A 279 -6.11 -2.79 10.58
C GLY A 279 -6.51 -2.10 11.86
N SER A 280 -6.22 -2.71 13.01
CA SER A 280 -6.64 -2.15 14.30
C SER A 280 -6.11 -0.73 14.52
N LYS A 281 -4.91 -0.41 14.01
CA LYS A 281 -4.37 0.95 13.97
C LYS A 281 -3.84 1.28 12.58
N ILE A 282 -4.38 2.30 11.95
CA ILE A 282 -3.99 2.79 10.62
C ILE A 282 -3.44 4.21 10.77
N ALA A 283 -2.24 4.45 10.21
CA ALA A 283 -1.62 5.76 10.17
C ALA A 283 -1.11 6.05 8.75
N VAL A 284 -1.73 7.04 8.11
CA VAL A 284 -1.37 7.58 6.79
C VAL A 284 -0.79 8.97 7.00
N LYS A 285 0.49 9.18 6.64
CA LYS A 285 1.18 10.46 6.93
C LYS A 285 2.14 10.91 5.84
N ASN A 286 2.12 12.20 5.50
CA ASN A 286 3.04 12.81 4.53
C ASN A 286 2.88 12.12 3.16
N ILE A 287 1.75 12.36 2.52
CA ILE A 287 1.36 11.74 1.25
C ILE A 287 1.14 12.82 0.21
N SER A 288 1.62 12.57 -1.00
CA SER A 288 1.24 13.28 -2.22
C SER A 288 0.72 12.26 -3.22
N SER A 289 -0.52 12.41 -3.70
CA SER A 289 -1.10 11.52 -4.70
C SER A 289 -1.83 12.30 -5.79
N THR A 290 -1.93 11.76 -7.00
CA THR A 290 -2.95 12.20 -7.96
C THR A 290 -4.23 11.34 -7.88
N GLY A 291 -4.13 10.09 -7.43
CA GLY A 291 -5.30 9.26 -7.14
C GLY A 291 -5.96 9.57 -5.79
N GLY A 292 -7.03 8.84 -5.47
CA GLY A 292 -7.73 8.89 -4.19
C GLY A 292 -6.93 8.28 -3.03
N ILE A 293 -7.34 8.60 -1.80
CA ILE A 293 -6.70 8.11 -0.58
C ILE A 293 -7.76 7.55 0.37
N LEU A 294 -7.70 6.24 0.63
CA LEU A 294 -8.64 5.54 1.49
C LEU A 294 -7.94 4.96 2.72
N ALA A 295 -8.44 5.32 3.91
CA ALA A 295 -8.04 4.74 5.19
C ALA A 295 -9.26 4.19 5.95
N ALA A 296 -9.47 2.88 5.95
CA ALA A 296 -10.72 2.29 6.43
C ALA A 296 -10.58 1.05 7.32
N HIS A 297 -11.64 0.72 8.04
CA HIS A 297 -11.79 -0.49 8.85
C HIS A 297 -10.68 -0.65 9.91
N GLY A 298 -10.58 0.34 10.80
CA GLY A 298 -9.59 0.31 11.86
C GLY A 298 -10.02 1.00 13.14
N SER A 299 -9.75 0.40 14.31
CA SER A 299 -10.16 1.01 15.59
C SER A 299 -9.59 2.42 15.79
N ARG A 300 -8.43 2.72 15.22
CA ARG A 300 -7.85 4.07 15.21
C ARG A 300 -7.31 4.37 13.83
N ILE A 301 -7.84 5.42 13.21
CA ILE A 301 -7.42 5.91 11.90
C ILE A 301 -6.88 7.34 12.07
N ALA A 302 -5.69 7.58 11.55
CA ALA A 302 -5.08 8.90 11.50
C ALA A 302 -4.55 9.18 10.10
N VAL A 303 -5.13 10.19 9.43
CA VAL A 303 -4.72 10.71 8.12
C VAL A 303 -4.17 12.11 8.33
N ARG A 304 -2.89 12.34 7.97
CA ARG A 304 -2.18 13.58 8.33
C ARG A 304 -1.21 14.06 7.26
N ASN A 305 -1.22 15.36 6.98
CA ASN A 305 -0.29 15.99 6.03
C ASN A 305 -0.39 15.30 4.66
N VAL A 306 -1.53 15.48 4.00
CA VAL A 306 -1.85 14.82 2.73
C VAL A 306 -2.20 15.89 1.71
N SER A 307 -1.67 15.72 0.50
CA SER A 307 -2.09 16.44 -0.70
C SER A 307 -2.58 15.41 -1.71
N SER A 308 -3.76 15.61 -2.28
CA SER A 308 -4.35 14.71 -3.27
C SER A 308 -5.06 15.47 -4.37
N THR A 309 -5.11 14.94 -5.58
CA THR A 309 -6.11 15.40 -6.58
C THR A 309 -7.39 14.56 -6.57
N GLY A 310 -7.34 13.34 -6.04
CA GLY A 310 -8.52 12.51 -5.85
C GLY A 310 -9.14 12.66 -4.45
N ASP A 311 -10.25 11.96 -4.22
CA ASP A 311 -10.99 11.98 -2.96
C ASP A 311 -10.20 11.40 -1.79
N ILE A 312 -10.54 11.83 -0.57
CA ILE A 312 -9.92 11.36 0.67
C ILE A 312 -10.98 10.81 1.62
N LEU A 313 -10.96 9.51 1.85
CA LEU A 313 -11.92 8.79 2.68
C LEU A 313 -11.25 8.21 3.93
N ALA A 314 -11.79 8.54 5.11
CA ALA A 314 -11.42 7.93 6.39
C ALA A 314 -12.65 7.39 7.14
N ALA A 315 -12.87 6.08 7.12
CA ALA A 315 -14.14 5.48 7.58
C ALA A 315 -14.00 4.24 8.47
N HIS A 316 -15.08 3.89 9.16
CA HIS A 316 -15.22 2.67 9.96
C HIS A 316 -14.13 2.52 11.03
N GLY A 317 -13.99 3.55 11.87
CA GLY A 317 -13.03 3.52 12.97
C GLY A 317 -13.52 4.16 14.24
N SER A 318 -13.31 3.51 15.39
CA SER A 318 -13.80 4.05 16.65
C SER A 318 -13.19 5.41 16.99
N LYS A 319 -11.97 5.72 16.53
CA LYS A 319 -11.41 7.07 16.53
C LYS A 319 -10.83 7.41 15.15
N ILE A 320 -11.32 8.49 14.54
CA ILE A 320 -10.86 9.01 13.26
C ILE A 320 -10.31 10.42 13.46
N ALA A 321 -9.10 10.66 12.95
CA ALA A 321 -8.47 11.98 12.94
C ALA A 321 -7.92 12.31 11.54
N VAL A 322 -8.50 13.31 10.89
CA VAL A 322 -8.12 13.80 9.56
C VAL A 322 -7.58 15.22 9.72
N ARG A 323 -6.31 15.46 9.39
CA ARG A 323 -5.64 16.74 9.69
C ARG A 323 -4.64 17.20 8.65
N ASN A 324 -4.62 18.50 8.36
CA ASN A 324 -3.68 19.12 7.43
C ASN A 324 -3.79 18.45 6.06
N ILE A 325 -4.93 18.65 5.40
CA ILE A 325 -5.25 18.03 4.12
C ILE A 325 -5.47 19.13 3.08
N SER A 326 -4.95 18.91 1.88
CA SER A 326 -5.30 19.65 0.67
C SER A 326 -5.80 18.64 -0.36
N SER A 327 -7.00 18.84 -0.89
CA SER A 327 -7.60 17.95 -1.89
C SER A 327 -8.25 18.76 -3.01
N THR A 328 -8.24 18.25 -4.24
CA THR A 328 -9.18 18.76 -5.27
C THR A 328 -10.47 17.95 -5.32
N GLY A 329 -10.46 16.69 -4.85
CA GLY A 329 -11.68 15.88 -4.68
C GLY A 329 -12.30 16.01 -3.29
N ASP A 330 -13.33 15.22 -3.04
CA ASP A 330 -14.12 15.23 -1.81
C ASP A 330 -13.35 14.69 -0.61
N ILE A 331 -13.77 15.07 0.60
CA ILE A 331 -13.20 14.57 1.85
C ILE A 331 -14.31 14.01 2.73
N LEU A 332 -14.31 12.70 2.94
CA LEU A 332 -15.30 12.00 3.74
C LEU A 332 -14.68 11.37 5.01
N ALA A 333 -15.26 11.66 6.17
CA ALA A 333 -14.89 11.04 7.44
C ALA A 333 -16.12 10.51 8.20
N ALA A 334 -16.33 9.20 8.21
CA ALA A 334 -17.59 8.60 8.66
C ALA A 334 -17.45 7.38 9.57
N HIS A 335 -18.55 7.01 10.23
CA HIS A 335 -18.71 5.79 11.03
C HIS A 335 -17.66 5.64 12.14
N GLY A 336 -17.56 6.64 13.02
CA GLY A 336 -16.59 6.62 14.10
C GLY A 336 -17.07 7.26 15.39
N SER A 337 -16.85 6.60 16.53
CA SER A 337 -17.33 7.13 17.82
C SER A 337 -16.78 8.53 18.16
N LYS A 338 -15.59 8.86 17.66
CA LYS A 338 -14.99 10.20 17.74
C LYS A 338 -14.34 10.53 16.40
N ILE A 339 -14.79 11.59 15.77
CA ILE A 339 -14.26 12.09 14.50
C ILE A 339 -13.76 13.52 14.70
N ALA A 340 -12.53 13.78 14.29
CA ALA A 340 -11.93 15.11 14.34
C ALA A 340 -11.30 15.46 12.99
N VAL A 341 -11.84 16.47 12.33
CA VAL A 341 -11.41 16.97 11.01
C VAL A 341 -10.90 18.40 11.19
N ARG A 342 -9.62 18.65 10.88
CA ARG A 342 -8.98 19.95 11.19
C ARG A 342 -7.95 20.40 10.17
N ASN A 343 -7.96 21.69 9.84
CA ASN A 343 -7.02 22.30 8.89
C ASN A 343 -7.14 21.61 7.52
N ILE A 344 -8.25 21.84 6.84
CA ILE A 344 -8.59 21.22 5.57
C ILE A 344 -8.82 22.31 4.53
N THR A 345 -8.30 22.08 3.33
CA THR A 345 -8.66 22.82 2.12
C THR A 345 -9.10 21.80 1.08
N SER A 346 -10.27 22.00 0.49
CA SER A 346 -10.86 21.11 -0.52
C SER A 346 -11.45 21.92 -1.67
N ASN A 347 -11.39 21.40 -2.89
CA ASN A 347 -12.26 21.89 -3.98
C ASN A 347 -13.55 21.06 -4.12
N GLY A 348 -13.58 19.85 -3.55
CA GLY A 348 -14.80 19.04 -3.44
C GLY A 348 -15.49 19.21 -2.09
N ASP A 349 -16.56 18.47 -1.88
CA ASP A 349 -17.37 18.49 -0.66
C ASP A 349 -16.62 17.91 0.54
N ILE A 350 -17.04 18.28 1.75
CA ILE A 350 -16.50 17.77 3.00
C ILE A 350 -17.63 17.20 3.86
N LEU A 351 -17.69 15.88 3.93
CA LEU A 351 -18.74 15.15 4.64
C LEU A 351 -18.19 14.49 5.90
N VAL A 352 -18.84 14.73 7.04
CA VAL A 352 -18.46 14.15 8.34
C VAL A 352 -19.70 13.63 9.07
N ALA A 353 -19.87 12.32 9.11
CA ALA A 353 -21.11 11.70 9.59
C ALA A 353 -20.90 10.54 10.57
N ASP A 354 -21.99 10.14 11.23
CA ASP A 354 -22.09 8.92 12.03
C ASP A 354 -21.05 8.80 13.15
N GLY A 355 -20.96 9.86 13.96
CA GLY A 355 -20.05 9.88 15.09
C GLY A 355 -20.63 10.47 16.35
N ARG A 356 -20.54 9.74 17.47
CA ARG A 356 -21.01 10.24 18.78
C ARG A 356 -20.44 11.62 19.12
N LYS A 357 -19.20 11.89 18.72
CA LYS A 357 -18.56 13.21 18.83
C LYS A 357 -17.90 13.57 17.50
N ILE A 358 -18.39 14.63 16.87
CA ILE A 358 -17.86 15.21 15.64
C ILE A 358 -17.29 16.60 15.95
N ALA A 359 -16.10 16.88 15.43
CA ALA A 359 -15.46 18.19 15.53
C ALA A 359 -14.80 18.59 14.22
N LEU A 360 -15.32 19.66 13.60
CA LEU A 360 -14.76 20.31 12.42
C LEU A 360 -14.12 21.64 12.83
N ARG A 361 -12.88 21.89 12.40
CA ARG A 361 -12.21 23.16 12.69
C ARG A 361 -11.23 23.61 11.63
N ASN A 362 -11.30 24.89 11.24
CA ASN A 362 -10.40 25.50 10.25
C ASN A 362 -10.50 24.72 8.92
N ILE A 363 -11.62 24.89 8.24
CA ILE A 363 -11.90 24.18 6.98
C ILE A 363 -12.27 25.24 5.94
N SER A 364 -11.74 25.07 4.72
CA SER A 364 -12.18 25.80 3.54
C SER A 364 -12.56 24.80 2.46
N SER A 365 -13.69 25.01 1.81
CA SER A 365 -14.18 24.19 0.71
C SER A 365 -14.72 25.06 -0.42
N THR A 366 -14.69 24.58 -1.66
CA THR A 366 -15.57 25.12 -2.71
C THR A 366 -16.86 24.33 -2.87
N GLY A 367 -16.87 23.07 -2.44
CA GLY A 367 -18.09 22.26 -2.31
C GLY A 367 -18.77 22.43 -0.95
N ASP A 368 -19.82 21.67 -0.70
CA ASP A 368 -20.61 21.68 0.53
C ASP A 368 -19.83 21.15 1.73
N ILE A 369 -20.24 21.56 2.94
CA ILE A 369 -19.66 21.07 4.19
C ILE A 369 -20.76 20.54 5.10
N LEU A 370 -20.80 19.22 5.26
CA LEU A 370 -21.81 18.51 6.04
C LEU A 370 -21.23 17.89 7.32
N ALA A 371 -21.86 18.15 8.45
CA ALA A 371 -21.63 17.46 9.72
C ALA A 371 -22.94 16.93 10.31
N ALA A 372 -23.15 15.61 10.29
CA ALA A 372 -24.44 15.02 10.65
C ALA A 372 -24.34 13.78 11.57
N HIS A 373 -25.48 13.37 12.14
CA HIS A 373 -25.65 12.12 12.89
C HIS A 373 -24.65 11.94 14.04
N GLY A 374 -24.59 12.92 14.95
CA GLY A 374 -23.67 12.86 16.08
C GLY A 374 -24.24 13.45 17.36
N SER A 375 -24.10 12.74 18.48
CA SER A 375 -24.61 13.25 19.77
C SER A 375 -24.05 14.63 20.13
N LYS A 376 -22.80 14.94 19.74
CA LYS A 376 -22.22 16.27 19.83
C LYS A 376 -21.51 16.62 18.52
N ILE A 377 -21.92 17.72 17.89
CA ILE A 377 -21.35 18.22 16.65
C ILE A 377 -20.82 19.63 16.92
N ALA A 378 -19.51 19.84 16.78
CA ALA A 378 -18.89 21.16 16.94
C ALA A 378 -18.26 21.61 15.62
N VAL A 379 -18.77 22.71 15.07
CA VAL A 379 -18.32 23.27 13.79
C VAL A 379 -17.77 24.67 14.04
N ARG A 380 -16.51 24.92 13.66
CA ARG A 380 -15.85 26.19 13.96
C ARG A 380 -14.85 26.66 12.91
N ASN A 381 -14.88 27.94 12.56
CA ASN A 381 -13.95 28.55 11.60
C ASN A 381 -14.00 27.80 10.26
N ILE A 382 -15.12 27.94 9.55
CA ILE A 382 -15.36 27.28 8.27
C ILE A 382 -15.69 28.33 7.22
N SER A 383 -15.16 28.14 6.01
CA SER A 383 -15.55 28.88 4.82
C SER A 383 -15.94 27.89 3.72
N SER A 384 -17.03 28.18 3.01
CA SER A 384 -17.49 27.38 1.88
C SER A 384 -18.01 28.28 0.76
N THR A 385 -17.95 27.83 -0.49
CA THR A 385 -18.81 28.39 -1.54
C THR A 385 -20.11 27.58 -1.74
N GLY A 386 -20.14 26.31 -1.33
CA GLY A 386 -21.37 25.54 -1.19
C GLY A 386 -22.06 25.76 0.16
N ASP A 387 -23.04 24.92 0.47
CA ASP A 387 -23.81 24.95 1.71
C ASP A 387 -23.02 24.45 2.91
N ILE A 388 -23.43 24.85 4.11
CA ILE A 388 -22.85 24.38 5.37
C ILE A 388 -23.97 23.86 6.28
N LEU A 389 -23.99 22.54 6.50
CA LEU A 389 -25.02 21.85 7.27
C LEU A 389 -24.44 21.19 8.53
N ALA A 390 -25.04 21.48 9.69
CA ALA A 390 -24.79 20.81 10.96
C ALA A 390 -26.10 20.29 11.59
N ALA A 391 -26.39 18.99 11.46
CA ALA A 391 -27.70 18.45 11.83
C ALA A 391 -27.66 17.17 12.67
N LEU A 392 -28.80 16.85 13.29
CA LEU A 392 -29.06 15.56 13.96
C LEU A 392 -28.08 15.28 15.11
N GLY A 393 -27.99 16.23 16.04
CA GLY A 393 -27.13 16.09 17.20
C GLY A 393 -27.65 16.76 18.46
N SER A 394 -27.51 16.12 19.62
CA SER A 394 -28.07 16.66 20.88
C SER A 394 -27.50 18.04 21.26
N LYS A 395 -26.26 18.33 20.84
CA LYS A 395 -25.59 19.62 21.06
C LYS A 395 -24.84 20.04 19.79
N ILE A 396 -25.22 21.17 19.23
CA ILE A 396 -24.72 21.71 17.96
C ILE A 396 -24.22 23.16 18.14
N PRO A 397 -23.00 23.37 18.67
CA PRO A 397 -22.33 24.65 18.57
C PRO A 397 -21.70 24.87 17.19
N VAL A 398 -22.17 25.90 16.49
CA VAL A 398 -21.66 26.39 15.20
C VAL A 398 -21.16 27.82 15.38
N ARG A 399 -19.89 28.09 15.03
CA ARG A 399 -19.29 29.42 15.25
C ARG A 399 -18.30 29.82 14.16
N ASN A 400 -18.32 31.11 13.79
CA ASN A 400 -17.40 31.70 12.81
C ASN A 400 -17.47 30.95 11.47
N ILE A 401 -18.56 31.15 10.75
CA ILE A 401 -18.80 30.49 9.46
C ILE A 401 -19.06 31.55 8.41
N SER A 402 -18.51 31.35 7.22
CA SER A 402 -18.85 32.11 6.03
C SER A 402 -19.24 31.14 4.92
N SER A 403 -20.30 31.45 4.20
CA SER A 403 -20.79 30.64 3.09
C SER A 403 -21.24 31.54 1.93
N THR A 404 -21.21 31.04 0.70
CA THR A 404 -22.04 31.62 -0.37
C THR A 404 -23.34 30.83 -0.58
N GLY A 405 -23.37 29.56 -0.20
CA GLY A 405 -24.62 28.78 -0.07
C GLY A 405 -25.26 28.93 1.31
N ASP A 406 -26.25 28.12 1.62
CA ASP A 406 -27.02 28.18 2.85
C ASP A 406 -26.22 27.73 4.09
N ILE A 407 -26.61 28.19 5.27
CA ILE A 407 -26.07 27.72 6.55
C ILE A 407 -27.21 27.17 7.41
N LEU A 408 -27.21 25.85 7.63
CA LEU A 408 -28.27 25.15 8.37
C LEU A 408 -27.72 24.46 9.63
N ALA A 409 -28.36 24.74 10.78
CA ALA A 409 -28.13 24.03 12.04
C ALA A 409 -29.46 23.52 12.62
N ALA A 410 -29.73 22.21 12.55
CA ALA A 410 -31.06 21.69 12.87
C ALA A 410 -31.08 20.38 13.70
N HIS A 411 -32.24 20.09 14.27
CA HIS A 411 -32.55 18.82 14.96
C HIS A 411 -31.58 18.51 16.10
N GLY A 412 -31.45 19.47 17.02
CA GLY A 412 -30.60 19.30 18.19
C GLY A 412 -31.20 19.89 19.45
N SER A 413 -31.12 19.16 20.57
CA SER A 413 -31.70 19.63 21.85
C SER A 413 -31.14 20.99 22.29
N LYS A 414 -29.88 21.30 21.94
CA LYS A 414 -29.25 22.60 22.12
C LYS A 414 -28.50 23.03 20.86
N ILE A 415 -28.97 24.07 20.20
CA ILE A 415 -28.37 24.68 19.02
C ILE A 415 -27.84 26.07 19.39
N ALA A 416 -26.59 26.35 19.03
CA ALA A 416 -25.99 27.65 19.22
C ALA A 416 -25.22 28.06 17.96
N VAL A 417 -25.75 29.02 17.23
CA VAL A 417 -25.20 29.56 15.99
C VAL A 417 -24.70 30.98 16.26
N ARG A 418 -23.40 31.23 16.04
CA ARG A 418 -22.78 32.54 16.35
C ARG A 418 -21.77 33.01 15.32
N ASN A 419 -21.84 34.28 14.92
CA ASN A 419 -20.90 34.89 13.97
C ASN A 419 -20.94 34.17 12.61
N MET A 420 -22.08 34.26 11.92
CA MET A 420 -22.25 33.71 10.57
C MET A 420 -22.38 34.84 9.56
N SER A 421 -21.86 34.61 8.36
CA SER A 421 -22.15 35.40 7.16
C SER A 421 -22.52 34.46 6.02
N SER A 422 -23.61 34.73 5.31
CA SER A 422 -24.00 33.96 4.13
C SER A 422 -24.53 34.86 3.02
N THR A 423 -24.44 34.41 1.77
CA THR A 423 -25.28 34.97 0.69
C THR A 423 -26.58 34.18 0.48
N GLY A 424 -26.64 32.94 0.97
CA GLY A 424 -27.89 32.16 1.03
C GLY A 424 -28.68 32.42 2.31
N ASP A 425 -29.46 31.43 2.71
CA ASP A 425 -30.29 31.44 3.91
C ASP A 425 -29.48 30.98 5.14
N ILE A 426 -29.92 31.40 6.33
CA ILE A 426 -29.37 30.95 7.61
C ILE A 426 -30.49 30.43 8.50
N LEU A 427 -30.50 29.11 8.71
CA LEU A 427 -31.57 28.41 9.41
C LEU A 427 -31.07 27.71 10.68
N ALA A 428 -31.72 27.98 11.81
CA ALA A 428 -31.53 27.29 13.08
C ALA A 428 -32.88 26.76 13.62
N ALA A 429 -33.13 25.45 13.53
CA ALA A 429 -34.47 24.92 13.80
C ALA A 429 -34.51 23.60 14.60
N HIS A 430 -35.69 23.28 15.14
CA HIS A 430 -35.99 22.01 15.80
C HIS A 430 -35.07 21.69 16.98
N GLY A 431 -34.95 22.63 17.92
CA GLY A 431 -34.15 22.44 19.11
C GLY A 431 -34.79 23.01 20.37
N SER A 432 -34.75 22.27 21.49
CA SER A 432 -35.36 22.73 22.75
C SER A 432 -34.80 24.05 23.25
N LYS A 433 -33.54 24.36 22.92
CA LYS A 433 -32.89 25.66 23.13
C LYS A 433 -32.13 26.07 21.87
N ILE A 434 -32.51 27.21 21.30
CA ILE A 434 -31.88 27.80 20.11
C ILE A 434 -31.33 29.17 20.50
N ALA A 435 -30.05 29.40 20.20
CA ALA A 435 -29.41 30.71 20.35
C ALA A 435 -28.74 31.10 19.03
N VAL A 436 -29.20 32.19 18.43
CA VAL A 436 -28.71 32.75 17.16
C VAL A 436 -28.19 34.16 17.43
N MET A 437 -26.92 34.43 17.12
CA MET A 437 -26.29 35.69 17.48
C MET A 437 -25.25 36.16 16.44
N ASN A 438 -25.26 37.45 16.13
CA ASN A 438 -24.32 38.09 15.20
C ASN A 438 -24.35 37.39 13.84
N ILE A 439 -25.44 37.57 13.11
CA ILE A 439 -25.68 36.92 11.82
C ILE A 439 -25.90 38.00 10.77
N SER A 440 -25.30 37.83 9.60
CA SER A 440 -25.60 38.60 8.40
C SER A 440 -25.92 37.64 7.26
N SER A 441 -27.01 37.90 6.52
CA SER A 441 -27.33 37.14 5.32
C SER A 441 -27.85 38.05 4.20
N THR A 442 -27.79 37.58 2.95
CA THR A 442 -28.62 38.16 1.88
C THR A 442 -29.90 37.36 1.62
N GLY A 443 -29.94 36.08 2.00
CA GLY A 443 -31.17 35.28 2.04
C GLY A 443 -31.90 35.36 3.38
N ASP A 444 -32.83 34.47 3.64
CA ASP A 444 -33.68 34.49 4.84
C ASP A 444 -32.92 34.05 6.10
N ILE A 445 -33.35 34.54 7.26
CA ILE A 445 -32.83 34.11 8.56
C ILE A 445 -33.97 33.58 9.43
N LEU A 446 -33.94 32.29 9.70
CA LEU A 446 -35.01 31.59 10.43
C LEU A 446 -34.48 30.92 11.71
N ALA A 447 -35.11 31.24 12.84
CA ALA A 447 -34.93 30.57 14.11
C ALA A 447 -36.27 30.04 14.63
N ALA A 448 -36.54 28.74 14.50
CA ALA A 448 -37.88 28.20 14.76
C ALA A 448 -37.93 26.84 15.47
N TYR A 449 -39.14 26.50 15.94
CA TYR A 449 -39.48 25.19 16.53
C TYR A 449 -38.60 24.84 17.74
N GLY A 450 -38.44 25.79 18.65
CA GLY A 450 -37.67 25.59 19.87
C GLY A 450 -38.36 26.12 21.12
N SER A 451 -38.35 25.37 22.22
CA SER A 451 -39.03 25.79 23.46
C SER A 451 -38.48 27.12 24.01
N ASN A 452 -37.19 27.40 23.79
CA ASN A 452 -36.57 28.68 24.11
C ASN A 452 -35.72 29.16 22.93
N ILE A 453 -36.07 30.31 22.38
CA ILE A 453 -35.38 30.92 21.23
C ILE A 453 -34.81 32.28 21.67
N ALA A 454 -33.52 32.48 21.44
CA ALA A 454 -32.85 33.76 21.66
C ALA A 454 -32.15 34.20 20.38
N VAL A 455 -32.58 35.33 19.82
CA VAL A 455 -32.08 35.91 18.57
C VAL A 455 -31.55 37.31 18.86
N LYS A 456 -30.29 37.59 18.51
CA LYS A 456 -29.66 38.89 18.77
C LYS A 456 -28.70 39.33 17.68
N ASN A 457 -28.73 40.61 17.31
CA ASN A 457 -27.80 41.23 16.35
C ASN A 457 -27.85 40.51 15.00
N ILE A 458 -28.97 40.66 14.28
CA ILE A 458 -29.22 40.02 13.00
C ILE A 458 -29.46 41.09 11.94
N SER A 459 -28.82 40.93 10.78
CA SER A 459 -29.08 41.71 9.59
C SER A 459 -29.36 40.80 8.40
N SER A 460 -30.44 41.06 7.66
CA SER A 460 -30.71 40.36 6.41
C SER A 460 -31.19 41.31 5.30
N THR A 461 -31.08 40.88 4.04
CA THR A 461 -31.89 41.43 2.95
C THR A 461 -33.15 40.61 2.67
N GLY A 462 -33.20 39.36 3.11
CA GLY A 462 -34.41 38.51 3.06
C GLY A 462 -35.33 38.72 4.27
N ASP A 463 -36.15 37.71 4.56
CA ASP A 463 -37.04 37.68 5.71
C ASP A 463 -36.30 37.25 6.99
N ILE A 464 -36.78 37.73 8.15
CA ILE A 464 -36.29 37.30 9.46
C ILE A 464 -37.46 36.77 10.28
N LEU A 465 -37.43 35.47 10.56
CA LEU A 465 -38.49 34.78 11.29
C LEU A 465 -37.97 34.12 12.58
N ALA A 466 -38.55 34.50 13.73
CA ALA A 466 -38.30 33.91 15.03
C ALA A 466 -39.62 33.41 15.64
N ALA A 467 -39.97 32.14 15.44
CA ALA A 467 -41.33 31.64 15.69
C ALA A 467 -41.41 30.22 16.28
N TYR A 468 -42.63 29.84 16.67
CA TYR A 468 -42.96 28.50 17.17
C TYR A 468 -42.17 28.07 18.42
N GLY A 469 -41.91 29.03 19.31
CA GLY A 469 -41.28 28.79 20.59
C GLY A 469 -42.14 29.20 21.77
N SER A 470 -42.03 28.46 22.88
CA SER A 470 -42.76 28.78 24.13
C SER A 470 -42.21 30.04 24.80
N LYS A 471 -40.96 30.41 24.53
CA LYS A 471 -40.30 31.64 24.98
C LYS A 471 -39.37 32.15 23.89
N SER A 472 -39.55 33.39 23.47
CA SER A 472 -38.74 34.04 22.43
C SER A 472 -38.20 35.39 22.93
N ALA A 473 -36.91 35.62 22.75
CA ALA A 473 -36.26 36.91 22.99
C ALA A 473 -35.56 37.35 21.71
N VAL A 474 -35.98 38.50 21.16
CA VAL A 474 -35.50 39.04 19.90
C VAL A 474 -35.01 40.47 20.12
N MET A 475 -33.78 40.79 19.69
CA MET A 475 -33.15 42.09 19.93
C MET A 475 -32.19 42.47 18.80
N ASN A 476 -32.18 43.75 18.41
CA ASN A 476 -31.28 44.32 17.39
C ASN A 476 -31.37 43.55 16.06
N ILE A 477 -32.52 43.67 15.40
CA ILE A 477 -32.80 43.01 14.12
C ILE A 477 -33.03 44.10 13.06
N SER A 478 -32.49 43.90 11.87
CA SER A 478 -32.75 44.75 10.70
C SER A 478 -32.92 43.87 9.46
N SER A 479 -33.98 44.12 8.69
CA SER A 479 -34.20 43.45 7.41
C SER A 479 -34.72 44.41 6.36
N THR A 480 -34.49 44.09 5.09
CA THR A 480 -35.25 44.69 3.98
C THR A 480 -36.50 43.88 3.63
N GLY A 481 -36.55 42.58 3.98
CA GLY A 481 -37.77 41.77 3.96
C GLY A 481 -38.58 41.85 5.25
N ASP A 482 -39.48 40.90 5.44
CA ASP A 482 -40.40 40.87 6.58
C ASP A 482 -39.69 40.45 7.88
N ILE A 483 -40.07 41.08 9.00
CA ILE A 483 -39.62 40.67 10.33
C ILE A 483 -40.81 40.12 11.12
N LEU A 484 -40.81 38.81 11.32
CA LEU A 484 -41.86 38.07 12.01
C LEU A 484 -41.34 37.46 13.32
N ALA A 485 -41.96 37.81 14.43
CA ALA A 485 -41.69 37.20 15.74
C ALA A 485 -43.01 36.70 16.35
N ALA A 486 -43.29 35.40 16.21
CA ALA A 486 -44.52 34.82 16.75
C ALA A 486 -44.32 34.40 18.22
N HIS A 487 -45.20 34.91 19.09
CA HIS A 487 -45.10 34.78 20.54
C HIS A 487 -45.75 33.50 21.08
N GLY A 488 -45.02 32.71 21.87
CA GLY A 488 -45.60 31.78 22.82
C GLY A 488 -45.72 32.44 24.20
N SER A 489 -46.95 32.59 24.71
CA SER A 489 -47.44 32.88 26.09
C SER A 489 -46.68 33.79 27.09
N ASN A 490 -45.51 34.36 26.82
CA ASN A 490 -44.86 35.38 27.65
C ASN A 490 -43.65 36.01 26.93
N SER A 491 -43.70 37.30 26.58
CA SER A 491 -42.59 37.98 25.87
C SER A 491 -42.53 39.47 26.18
N GLY A 492 -41.34 39.99 26.49
CA GLY A 492 -41.04 41.42 26.55
C GLY A 492 -40.13 41.80 25.38
N CYS A 493 -40.55 42.76 24.56
CA CYS A 493 -39.80 43.24 23.39
C CYS A 493 -39.58 44.77 23.43
N SER A 494 -38.43 45.22 22.93
CA SER A 494 -38.09 46.62 22.65
C SER A 494 -37.57 46.67 21.21
N TRP A 495 -38.37 47.23 20.29
CA TRP A 495 -37.99 47.44 18.90
C TRP A 495 -37.46 48.88 18.72
N LYS A 496 -36.32 49.04 18.05
CA LYS A 496 -35.93 50.32 17.42
C LYS A 496 -35.91 50.08 15.92
N GLN A 497 -36.95 50.55 15.24
CA GLN A 497 -37.10 50.50 13.79
C GLN A 497 -36.41 51.73 13.17
N LEU A 498 -35.56 51.52 12.16
CA LEU A 498 -34.99 52.59 11.31
C LEU A 498 -34.93 52.09 9.86
N SER A 499 -36.06 52.16 9.16
CA SER A 499 -36.16 52.64 7.77
C SER A 499 -37.63 52.68 7.33
N LEU A 500 -37.95 53.72 6.55
CA LEU A 500 -39.26 53.99 5.96
C LEU A 500 -39.65 52.92 4.92
N GLU A 501 -40.78 52.24 5.15
CA GLU A 501 -41.97 52.14 4.27
C GLU A 501 -42.81 50.91 4.67
N PHE A 502 -44.13 51.07 4.54
CA PHE A 502 -45.23 50.14 4.83
C PHE A 502 -45.62 49.85 6.29
N LEU A 503 -46.51 50.72 6.80
CA LEU A 503 -47.61 50.32 7.68
C LEU A 503 -48.54 49.34 6.93
N ALA A 504 -48.79 48.15 7.47
CA ALA A 504 -50.14 47.58 7.63
C ALA A 504 -50.10 46.19 8.29
N LEU A 505 -51.08 45.95 9.18
CA LEU A 505 -51.58 44.66 9.68
C LEU A 505 -50.78 43.92 10.76
N ALA A 506 -50.88 44.40 12.00
CA ALA A 506 -50.83 43.56 13.20
C ALA A 506 -51.86 44.02 14.25
N CYS A 507 -53.13 43.86 13.89
CA CYS A 507 -54.23 43.65 14.84
C CYS A 507 -55.07 42.51 14.27
N ILE A 508 -55.68 41.71 15.14
CA ILE A 508 -56.50 40.51 14.86
C ILE A 508 -55.69 39.20 15.02
N TRP A 509 -55.42 38.80 16.28
CA TRP A 509 -56.09 37.67 16.93
C TRP A 509 -55.69 37.62 18.41
N THR A 510 -56.66 37.92 19.28
CA THR A 510 -56.64 37.64 20.71
C THR A 510 -57.98 36.98 21.00
N ILE A 511 -58.03 35.65 21.03
CA ILE A 511 -58.82 34.79 21.93
C ILE A 511 -58.04 33.49 22.07
#